data_AF-A0A2M7I5A1-F1
#
_entry.id   AF-A0A2M7I5A1-F1
#
_cell.length_a   1.000
_cell.length_b   1.000
_cell.length_c   1.000
_cell.angle_alpha   90.00
_cell.angle_beta   90.00
_cell.angle_gamma   90.00
#
_symmetry.space_group_name_H-M   'P 1'
#
loop_
_entity.id
_entity.type
_entity.pdbx_description
1 polymer ?
#
loop_
_entity_poly.entity_id
_entity_poly.type
_entity_poly.pdbx_seq_one_letter_code
_entity_poly.pdbx_strand_id
1 'polypeptide(L)'
;MGLTQGFRRTHTGYSQAHHAPKRVFVYPLCRNPKVLLTQADRSQLQLTGKPNIMLSAAQMRILPDFFNDIADPRSRSGRRHRLSSVLSIAAAATLCGMKGYKAMAGWAKGLGDKACERLGCRRVNGQYVVPSESVIRDVLIRVDPAVLDGALQKWNAAFCARRQVHCC
;
A
#
# COMPACT_ATOMS: atom_id res chain seq x y z
N MET A 1 20.26 7.22 -24.12
CA MET A 1 19.32 6.61 -25.08
C MET A 1 19.94 5.31 -25.53
N GLY A 2 19.18 4.20 -25.56
CA GLY A 2 19.76 2.87 -25.75
C GLY A 2 18.78 1.86 -26.32
N LEU A 3 19.31 0.68 -26.65
CA LEU A 3 18.53 -0.49 -27.04
C LEU A 3 17.70 -0.95 -25.84
N THR A 4 16.46 -1.38 -26.09
CA THR A 4 15.69 -2.07 -25.05
C THR A 4 16.32 -3.45 -24.79
N GLN A 5 16.25 -3.92 -23.54
CA GLN A 5 16.62 -5.30 -23.23
C GLN A 5 15.76 -6.35 -23.97
N GLY A 6 14.64 -5.94 -24.57
CA GLY A 6 13.81 -6.78 -25.43
C GLY A 6 13.11 -7.88 -24.64
N PHE A 7 11.85 -7.67 -24.27
CA PHE A 7 11.01 -8.72 -23.68
C PHE A 7 9.80 -8.95 -24.57
N ARG A 8 9.52 -10.22 -24.90
CA ARG A 8 8.35 -10.61 -25.71
C ARG A 8 7.34 -11.22 -24.78
N ARG A 9 6.11 -10.72 -24.80
CA ARG A 9 5.01 -11.36 -24.08
C ARG A 9 4.68 -12.69 -24.77
N THR A 10 4.70 -13.77 -24.01
CA THR A 10 4.25 -15.11 -24.41
C THR A 10 3.00 -15.47 -23.60
N HIS A 11 2.33 -16.55 -23.97
CA HIS A 11 1.13 -17.02 -23.26
C HIS A 11 1.39 -17.35 -21.77
N THR A 12 2.65 -17.63 -21.40
CA THR A 12 3.08 -17.97 -20.04
C THR A 12 3.87 -16.88 -19.33
N GLY A 13 4.10 -15.70 -19.94
CA GLY A 13 4.83 -14.61 -19.31
C GLY A 13 5.62 -13.73 -20.28
N TYR A 14 6.90 -13.51 -19.96
CA TYR A 14 7.82 -12.71 -20.78
C TYR A 14 9.10 -13.50 -21.06
N SER A 15 9.50 -13.59 -22.33
CA SER A 15 10.77 -14.23 -22.73
C SER A 15 11.82 -13.20 -23.13
N GLN A 16 13.09 -13.51 -22.84
CA GLN A 16 14.28 -12.72 -23.18
C GLN A 16 14.79 -12.94 -24.62
N ALA A 17 14.22 -13.88 -25.38
CA ALA A 17 14.69 -14.19 -26.72
C ALA A 17 14.24 -13.12 -27.74
N HIS A 18 15.16 -12.26 -28.19
CA HIS A 18 14.93 -11.34 -29.31
C HIS A 18 16.10 -11.34 -30.30
N HIS A 19 15.77 -11.47 -31.59
CA HIS A 19 16.68 -11.25 -32.71
C HIS A 19 16.59 -9.83 -33.30
N ALA A 20 15.81 -8.92 -32.67
CA ALA A 20 15.64 -7.54 -33.13
C ALA A 20 15.31 -6.59 -31.95
N PRO A 21 16.32 -5.98 -31.29
CA PRO A 21 16.08 -5.06 -30.18
C PRO A 21 15.37 -3.79 -30.66
N LYS A 22 14.31 -3.39 -29.94
CA LYS A 22 13.55 -2.17 -30.27
C LYS A 22 14.31 -0.94 -29.78
N ARG A 23 14.33 0.11 -30.61
CA ARG A 23 14.80 1.45 -30.23
C ARG A 23 13.68 2.20 -29.53
N VAL A 24 13.94 2.71 -28.33
CA VAL A 24 13.01 3.60 -27.62
C VAL A 24 13.43 5.04 -27.88
N PHE A 25 12.53 5.78 -28.52
CA PHE A 25 12.60 7.22 -28.65
C PHE A 25 11.67 7.82 -27.59
N VAL A 26 12.17 8.78 -26.83
CA VAL A 26 11.41 9.48 -25.79
C VAL A 26 11.26 10.91 -26.24
N TYR A 27 10.02 11.40 -26.25
CA TYR A 27 9.74 12.80 -26.52
C TYR A 27 9.77 13.59 -25.20
N PRO A 28 10.48 14.73 -25.14
CA PRO A 28 10.52 15.57 -23.95
C PRO A 28 9.12 16.14 -23.66
N LEU A 29 8.51 15.73 -22.55
CA LEU A 29 7.20 16.22 -22.12
C LEU A 29 7.25 17.64 -21.53
N CYS A 30 8.42 18.05 -21.04
CA CYS A 30 8.69 19.37 -20.48
C CYS A 30 10.03 19.89 -21.01
N ARG A 31 10.30 21.20 -20.80
CA ARG A 31 11.46 21.89 -21.39
C ARG A 31 12.82 21.34 -20.94
N ASN A 32 12.92 20.87 -19.68
CA ASN A 32 14.18 20.42 -19.07
C ASN A 32 14.10 19.00 -18.47
N PRO A 33 13.77 17.96 -19.26
CA PRO A 33 13.51 16.63 -18.72
C PRO A 33 14.80 15.91 -18.30
N LYS A 34 15.92 16.20 -18.97
CA LYS A 34 17.22 15.60 -18.65
C LYS A 34 17.67 16.00 -17.25
N VAL A 35 17.56 17.29 -16.91
CA VAL A 35 17.93 17.84 -15.59
C VAL A 35 17.05 17.20 -14.51
N LEU A 36 15.73 17.19 -14.73
CA LEU A 36 14.78 16.57 -13.80
C LEU A 36 15.07 15.08 -13.57
N LEU A 37 15.27 14.30 -14.63
CA LEU A 37 15.46 12.84 -14.55
C LEU A 37 16.84 12.39 -14.02
N THR A 38 17.83 13.29 -14.01
CA THR A 38 19.18 12.98 -13.48
C THR A 38 19.43 13.53 -12.08
N GLN A 39 18.47 14.26 -11.50
CA GLN A 39 18.57 14.69 -10.11
C GLN A 39 18.53 13.50 -9.15
N ALA A 40 19.40 13.53 -8.14
CA ALA A 40 19.41 12.54 -7.06
C ALA A 40 18.13 12.63 -6.22
N ASP A 41 17.63 13.86 -6.00
CA ASP A 41 16.39 14.12 -5.31
C ASP A 41 15.19 13.95 -6.24
N ARG A 42 14.60 12.75 -6.20
CA ARG A 42 13.41 12.40 -6.99
C ARG A 42 12.12 13.09 -6.52
N SER A 43 12.14 13.83 -5.40
CA SER A 43 10.96 14.55 -4.93
C SER A 43 10.55 15.68 -5.89
N GLN A 44 11.52 16.27 -6.61
CA GLN A 44 11.29 17.33 -7.60
C GLN A 44 10.59 16.85 -8.88
N LEU A 45 10.58 15.54 -9.13
CA LEU A 45 9.94 14.96 -10.31
C LEU A 45 8.41 15.08 -10.30
N GLN A 46 7.81 15.50 -9.17
CA GLN A 46 6.36 15.62 -8.97
C GLN A 46 5.60 14.43 -9.58
N LEU A 47 6.15 13.21 -9.42
CA LEU A 47 5.62 12.01 -10.06
C LEU A 47 4.16 11.85 -9.62
N THR A 48 3.24 12.09 -10.55
CA THR A 48 1.78 11.94 -10.35
C THR A 48 1.33 10.48 -10.39
N GLY A 49 2.27 9.55 -10.56
CA GLY A 49 2.02 8.14 -10.32
C GLY A 49 1.73 7.94 -8.84
N LYS A 50 0.49 7.56 -8.50
CA LYS A 50 0.18 7.03 -7.17
C LYS A 50 1.23 5.95 -6.87
N PRO A 51 1.98 6.03 -5.75
CA PRO A 51 2.82 4.92 -5.34
C PRO A 51 1.88 3.73 -5.15
N ASN A 52 1.80 2.89 -6.17
CA ASN A 52 0.96 1.70 -6.14
C ASN A 52 1.78 0.64 -5.41
N ILE A 53 2.07 0.90 -4.13
CA ILE A 53 2.39 -0.17 -3.21
C ILE A 53 1.10 -0.97 -3.09
N MET A 54 0.89 -1.88 -4.04
CA MET A 54 -0.08 -2.94 -3.89
C MET A 54 0.46 -3.84 -2.79
N LEU A 55 -0.12 -3.77 -1.59
CA LEU A 55 0.11 -4.83 -0.60
C LEU A 55 -0.21 -6.17 -1.28
N SER A 56 0.73 -7.09 -1.22
CA SER A 56 0.48 -8.46 -1.64
C SER A 56 -0.61 -9.08 -0.75
N ALA A 57 -1.30 -10.09 -1.26
CA ALA A 57 -2.30 -10.83 -0.49
C ALA A 57 -1.73 -11.42 0.82
N ALA A 58 -0.45 -11.80 0.82
CA ALA A 58 0.25 -12.29 2.01
C ALA A 58 0.46 -11.16 3.03
N GLN A 59 0.93 -9.99 2.59
CA GLN A 59 1.09 -8.82 3.46
C GLN A 59 -0.23 -8.37 4.07
N MET A 60 -1.32 -8.35 3.29
CA MET A 60 -2.66 -8.01 3.82
C MET A 60 -3.13 -8.95 4.92
N ARG A 61 -2.79 -10.25 4.82
CA ARG A 61 -3.21 -11.27 5.78
C ARG A 61 -2.45 -11.16 7.11
N ILE A 62 -1.16 -10.84 7.05
CA ILE A 62 -0.29 -10.79 8.24
C ILE A 62 -0.39 -9.42 8.93
N LEU A 63 -0.76 -8.36 8.21
CA LEU A 63 -0.82 -6.99 8.74
C LEU A 63 -1.66 -6.85 10.04
N PRO A 64 -2.87 -7.45 10.16
CA PRO A 64 -3.64 -7.40 11.41
C PRO A 64 -2.93 -8.00 12.61
N ASP A 65 -2.06 -8.98 12.40
CA ASP A 65 -1.40 -9.68 13.50
C ASP A 65 -0.45 -8.77 14.28
N PHE A 66 0.18 -7.80 13.59
CA PHE A 66 1.04 -6.80 14.23
C PHE A 66 0.31 -5.84 15.17
N PHE A 67 -1.02 -5.78 15.09
CA PHE A 67 -1.85 -4.88 15.89
C PHE A 67 -2.65 -5.61 16.98
N ASN A 68 -2.54 -6.93 17.09
CA ASN A 68 -3.33 -7.70 18.07
C ASN A 68 -2.90 -7.43 19.52
N ASP A 69 -1.63 -7.05 19.74
CA ASP A 69 -1.11 -6.75 21.08
C ASP A 69 -1.51 -5.35 21.59
N ILE A 70 -2.12 -4.53 20.74
CA ILE A 70 -2.53 -3.17 21.10
C ILE A 70 -3.85 -3.24 21.90
N ALA A 71 -3.81 -2.72 23.13
CA ALA A 71 -4.99 -2.63 23.97
C ALA A 71 -6.05 -1.70 23.33
N ASP A 72 -7.32 -2.15 23.27
CA ASP A 72 -8.41 -1.36 22.68
C ASP A 72 -8.89 -0.27 23.65
N PRO A 73 -8.61 1.03 23.38
CA PRO A 73 -8.97 2.14 24.26
C PRO A 73 -10.48 2.44 24.22
N ARG A 74 -11.26 1.78 23.36
CA ARG A 74 -12.70 2.04 23.21
C ARG A 74 -13.52 1.31 24.27
N SER A 75 -14.63 1.94 24.65
CA SER A 75 -15.66 1.34 25.50
C SER A 75 -16.24 0.07 24.87
N ARG A 76 -16.78 -0.85 25.69
CA ARG A 76 -17.36 -2.12 25.22
C ARG A 76 -18.43 -1.93 24.14
N SER A 77 -19.25 -0.88 24.22
CA SER A 77 -20.30 -0.57 23.23
C SER A 77 -19.75 -0.04 21.90
N GLY A 78 -18.52 0.48 21.87
CA GLY A 78 -17.85 0.98 20.65
C GLY A 78 -17.15 -0.09 19.81
N ARG A 79 -17.10 -1.35 20.28
CA ARG A 79 -16.32 -2.44 19.66
C ARG A 79 -17.10 -3.19 18.57
N ARG A 80 -17.59 -2.46 17.57
CA ARG A 80 -18.26 -3.07 16.39
C ARG A 80 -17.28 -3.74 15.43
N HIS A 81 -16.09 -3.16 15.30
CA HIS A 81 -14.96 -3.66 14.51
C HIS A 81 -13.80 -4.00 15.42
N ARG A 82 -13.08 -5.08 15.12
CA ARG A 82 -11.84 -5.43 15.82
C ARG A 82 -10.82 -4.31 15.64
N LEU A 83 -10.11 -3.94 16.72
CA LEU A 83 -9.12 -2.87 16.67
C LEU A 83 -8.06 -3.12 15.60
N SER A 84 -7.51 -4.33 15.58
CA SER A 84 -6.49 -4.74 14.60
C SER A 84 -6.95 -4.59 13.16
N SER A 85 -8.23 -4.86 12.85
CA SER A 85 -8.77 -4.67 11.51
C SER A 85 -8.88 -3.18 11.12
N VAL A 86 -9.32 -2.32 12.05
CA VAL A 86 -9.39 -0.87 11.79
C VAL A 86 -7.99 -0.28 11.58
N LEU A 87 -7.04 -0.65 12.43
CA LEU A 87 -5.64 -0.23 12.32
C LEU A 87 -4.99 -0.76 11.04
N SER A 88 -5.28 -2.00 10.64
CA SER A 88 -4.81 -2.57 9.38
C SER A 88 -5.33 -1.82 8.17
N ILE A 89 -6.59 -1.42 8.18
CA ILE A 89 -7.16 -0.62 7.09
C ILE A 89 -6.51 0.75 7.02
N ALA A 90 -6.31 1.42 8.17
CA ALA A 90 -5.64 2.72 8.20
C ALA A 90 -4.18 2.61 7.71
N ALA A 91 -3.44 1.60 8.18
CA ALA A 91 -2.07 1.33 7.77
C ALA A 91 -1.97 0.98 6.28
N ALA A 92 -2.78 0.04 5.79
CA ALA A 92 -2.80 -0.37 4.39
C ALA A 92 -3.20 0.78 3.47
N ALA A 93 -4.21 1.59 3.86
CA ALA A 93 -4.58 2.78 3.11
C ALA A 93 -3.42 3.79 3.04
N THR A 94 -2.71 4.01 4.16
CA THR A 94 -1.54 4.90 4.20
C THR A 94 -0.42 4.39 3.29
N LEU A 95 -0.14 3.09 3.31
CA LEU A 95 0.85 2.44 2.46
C LEU A 95 0.46 2.53 0.97
N CYS A 96 -0.82 2.45 0.65
CA CYS A 96 -1.36 2.70 -0.69
C CYS A 96 -1.42 4.20 -1.07
N GLY A 97 -0.86 5.09 -0.24
CA GLY A 97 -0.75 6.52 -0.52
C GLY A 97 -2.00 7.34 -0.19
N MET A 98 -2.98 6.78 0.52
CA MET A 98 -4.18 7.50 0.93
C MET A 98 -3.87 8.39 2.13
N LYS A 99 -4.23 9.67 2.04
CA LYS A 99 -3.99 10.67 3.08
C LYS A 99 -5.32 11.18 3.65
N GLY A 100 -5.46 11.14 4.97
CA GLY A 100 -6.64 11.61 5.69
C GLY A 100 -7.78 10.58 5.79
N TYR A 101 -8.62 10.74 6.81
CA TYR A 101 -9.63 9.75 7.22
C TYR A 101 -10.66 9.43 6.12
N LYS A 102 -11.16 10.46 5.43
CA LYS A 102 -12.12 10.31 4.31
C LYS A 102 -11.54 9.46 3.18
N ALA A 103 -10.27 9.69 2.84
CA ALA A 103 -9.58 8.96 1.79
C ALA A 103 -9.35 7.50 2.17
N MET A 104 -8.98 7.23 3.43
CA MET A 104 -8.85 5.87 3.97
C MET A 104 -10.18 5.12 3.95
N ALA A 105 -11.27 5.76 4.39
CA ALA A 105 -12.61 5.15 4.38
C ALA A 105 -13.10 4.91 2.94
N GLY A 106 -12.84 5.84 2.01
CA GLY A 106 -13.14 5.66 0.60
C GLY A 106 -12.37 4.50 -0.03
N TRP A 107 -11.08 4.38 0.28
CA TRP A 107 -10.25 3.25 -0.13
C TRP A 107 -10.78 1.92 0.43
N ALA A 108 -11.13 1.88 1.72
CA ALA A 108 -11.69 0.69 2.36
C ALA A 108 -13.00 0.24 1.70
N LYS A 109 -13.88 1.18 1.33
CA LYS A 109 -15.13 0.88 0.60
C LYS A 109 -14.89 0.31 -0.80
N GLY A 110 -13.76 0.63 -1.42
CA GLY A 110 -13.37 0.11 -2.72
C GLY A 110 -12.70 -1.27 -2.67
N LEU A 111 -12.47 -1.83 -1.48
CA LEU A 111 -11.88 -3.15 -1.33
C LEU A 111 -12.88 -4.25 -1.70
N GLY A 112 -12.45 -5.22 -2.49
CA GLY A 112 -13.21 -6.45 -2.71
C GLY A 112 -13.23 -7.35 -1.47
N ASP A 113 -14.20 -8.26 -1.41
CA ASP A 113 -14.43 -9.16 -0.25
C ASP A 113 -13.17 -9.90 0.21
N LYS A 114 -12.37 -10.43 -0.72
CA LYS A 114 -11.12 -11.15 -0.39
C LYS A 114 -10.07 -10.26 0.28
N ALA A 115 -10.05 -8.96 -0.03
CA ALA A 115 -9.13 -8.03 0.61
C ALA A 115 -9.63 -7.64 2.01
N CYS A 116 -10.93 -7.41 2.15
CA CYS A 116 -11.57 -7.19 3.45
C CYS A 116 -11.38 -8.39 4.39
N GLU A 117 -11.55 -9.61 3.88
CA GLU A 117 -11.28 -10.85 4.62
C GLU A 117 -9.85 -10.91 5.15
N ARG A 118 -8.86 -10.66 4.28
CA ARG A 118 -7.44 -10.69 4.65
C ARG A 118 -7.10 -9.66 5.72
N LEU A 119 -7.72 -8.48 5.66
CA LEU A 119 -7.56 -7.41 6.64
C LEU A 119 -8.40 -7.64 7.92
N GLY A 120 -9.04 -8.80 8.07
CA GLY A 120 -9.79 -9.18 9.26
C GLY A 120 -11.10 -8.42 9.45
N CYS A 121 -11.69 -7.90 8.38
CA CYS A 121 -12.99 -7.23 8.44
C CYS A 121 -14.07 -8.18 8.98
N ARG A 122 -15.00 -7.64 9.77
CA ARG A 122 -16.13 -8.41 10.26
C ARG A 122 -17.09 -8.74 9.12
N ARG A 123 -17.62 -9.95 9.11
CA ARG A 123 -18.68 -10.39 8.19
C ARG A 123 -20.05 -10.24 8.85
N VAL A 124 -21.01 -9.65 8.14
CA VAL A 124 -22.41 -9.49 8.56
C VAL A 124 -23.30 -9.82 7.37
N ASN A 125 -24.26 -10.73 7.54
CA ASN A 125 -25.19 -11.15 6.47
C ASN A 125 -24.49 -11.55 5.16
N GLY A 126 -23.35 -12.24 5.28
CA GLY A 126 -22.59 -12.70 4.13
C GLY A 126 -21.63 -11.67 3.53
N GLN A 127 -21.73 -10.39 3.87
CA GLN A 127 -20.89 -9.30 3.35
C GLN A 127 -19.84 -8.82 4.37
N TYR A 128 -18.69 -8.36 3.89
CA TYR A 128 -17.68 -7.77 4.76
C TYR A 128 -17.98 -6.30 5.04
N VAL A 129 -18.03 -5.94 6.32
CA VAL A 129 -18.32 -4.58 6.77
C VAL A 129 -17.01 -3.86 7.09
N VAL A 130 -16.69 -2.86 6.28
CA VAL A 130 -15.55 -1.98 6.48
C VAL A 130 -15.88 -0.85 7.46
N PRO A 131 -14.90 -0.35 8.24
CA PRO A 131 -15.12 0.76 9.15
C PRO A 131 -15.42 2.06 8.38
N SER A 132 -16.30 2.87 8.94
CA SER A 132 -16.57 4.22 8.44
C SER A 132 -15.42 5.18 8.76
N GLU A 133 -15.43 6.35 8.12
CA GLU A 133 -14.50 7.46 8.45
C GLU A 133 -14.53 7.80 9.95
N SER A 134 -15.72 7.87 10.55
CA SER A 134 -15.88 8.16 11.97
C SER A 134 -15.23 7.11 12.86
N VAL A 135 -15.35 5.82 12.51
CA VAL A 135 -14.70 4.73 13.27
C VAL A 135 -13.19 4.78 13.13
N ILE A 136 -12.66 5.03 11.93
CA ILE A 136 -11.22 5.16 11.70
C ILE A 136 -10.67 6.34 12.51
N ARG A 137 -11.32 7.50 12.44
CA ARG A 137 -10.92 8.70 13.19
C ARG A 137 -10.95 8.45 14.70
N ASP A 138 -12.03 7.88 15.21
CA ASP A 138 -12.24 7.62 16.63
C ASP A 138 -11.17 6.68 17.21
N VAL A 139 -10.78 5.65 16.45
CA VAL A 139 -9.69 4.74 16.82
C VAL A 139 -8.35 5.45 16.80
N LEU A 140 -8.01 6.13 15.71
CA LEU A 140 -6.69 6.76 15.55
C LEU A 140 -6.43 7.91 16.53
N ILE A 141 -7.47 8.60 17.00
CA ILE A 141 -7.35 9.65 18.02
C ILE A 141 -7.08 9.07 19.41
N ARG A 142 -7.59 7.86 19.71
CA ARG A 142 -7.51 7.26 21.05
C ARG A 142 -6.36 6.29 21.25
N VAL A 143 -5.87 5.67 20.19
CA VAL A 143 -4.75 4.73 20.26
C VAL A 143 -3.47 5.50 20.56
N ASP A 144 -2.64 4.94 21.45
CA ASP A 144 -1.32 5.49 21.75
C ASP A 144 -0.46 5.53 20.46
N PRO A 145 -0.03 6.72 20.01
CA PRO A 145 0.74 6.86 18.78
C PRO A 145 2.10 6.14 18.86
N ALA A 146 2.73 6.04 20.04
CA ALA A 146 4.02 5.37 20.19
C ALA A 146 3.89 3.85 20.03
N VAL A 147 2.82 3.27 20.57
CA VAL A 147 2.54 1.83 20.41
C VAL A 147 2.19 1.51 18.96
N LEU A 148 1.39 2.36 18.31
CA LEU A 148 1.04 2.20 16.91
C LEU A 148 2.28 2.33 16.00
N ASP A 149 3.14 3.31 16.24
CA ASP A 149 4.38 3.49 15.47
C ASP A 149 5.32 2.30 15.65
N GLY A 150 5.49 1.79 16.87
CA GLY A 150 6.28 0.59 17.14
C GLY A 150 5.77 -0.65 16.38
N ALA A 151 4.44 -0.83 16.30
CA ALA A 151 3.84 -1.91 15.50
C ALA A 151 4.10 -1.75 14.00
N LEU A 152 3.99 -0.52 13.48
CA LEU A 152 4.29 -0.21 12.08
C LEU A 152 5.78 -0.39 11.77
N GLN A 153 6.68 -0.03 12.68
CA GLN A 153 8.11 -0.27 12.55
C GLN A 153 8.43 -1.76 12.48
N LYS A 154 7.81 -2.60 13.33
CA LYS A 154 7.95 -4.07 13.25
C LYS A 154 7.49 -4.61 11.90
N TRP A 155 6.36 -4.13 11.39
CA TRP A 155 5.87 -4.52 10.06
C TRP A 155 6.84 -4.07 8.95
N ASN A 156 7.34 -2.84 9.01
CA ASN A 156 8.33 -2.32 8.07
C ASN A 156 9.65 -3.12 8.12
N ALA A 157 10.12 -3.50 9.30
CA ALA A 157 11.30 -4.36 9.42
C ALA A 157 11.08 -5.73 8.76
N ALA A 158 9.89 -6.33 8.90
CA ALA A 158 9.57 -7.62 8.31
C ALA A 158 9.45 -7.59 6.77
N PHE A 159 8.91 -6.50 6.19
CA PHE A 159 8.54 -6.45 4.77
C PHE A 159 9.29 -5.42 3.94
N CYS A 160 9.81 -4.35 4.53
CA CYS A 160 10.58 -3.30 3.85
C CYS A 160 12.10 -3.52 3.92
N ALA A 161 12.62 -4.31 4.88
CA ALA A 161 14.04 -4.67 4.92
C ALA A 161 14.50 -5.51 3.71
N ARG A 162 13.55 -6.08 2.94
CA ARG A 162 13.81 -6.84 1.71
C ARG A 162 13.57 -6.01 0.44
N ARG A 163 13.88 -4.72 0.48
CA ARG A 163 14.25 -3.95 -0.71
C ARG A 163 15.77 -3.85 -0.80
N GLN A 164 16.44 -5.00 -0.92
CA GLN A 164 17.69 -4.99 -1.66
C GLN A 164 17.34 -4.58 -3.08
N VAL A 165 17.74 -3.36 -3.38
CA VAL A 165 17.99 -2.82 -4.70
C VAL A 165 18.78 -3.84 -5.53
N HIS A 166 18.09 -4.82 -6.14
CA HIS A 166 18.59 -5.42 -7.37
C HIS A 166 18.30 -4.43 -8.50
N CYS A 167 19.06 -3.35 -8.49
CA CYS A 167 19.39 -2.59 -9.69
C CYS A 167 20.76 -3.12 -10.14
N CYS A 168 20.74 -4.06 -11.08
CA CYS A 168 21.81 -4.23 -12.06
C CYS A 168 21.25 -3.78 -13.41
#